data_AF-A0A1B6LWZ1-F1
#
_entry.id   AF-A0A1B6LWZ1-F1
#
_cell.length_a   1.000
_cell.length_b   1.000
_cell.length_c   1.000
_cell.angle_alpha   90.00
_cell.angle_beta   90.00
_cell.angle_gamma   90.00
#
_symmetry.space_group_name_H-M   'P 1'
#
loop_
_entity.id
_entity.type
_entity.pdbx_description
1 polymer ?
#
loop_
_entity_poly.entity_id
_entity_poly.type
_entity_poly.pdbx_seq_one_letter_code
_entity_poly.pdbx_strand_id
1 'polypeptide(L)'
;VDNLVQDSPCLKLNDALAQYGVRRLSLPPTRVTSTTSTSIDCVCSNIPLPEVTVDVLTTGLSDHKAQLCSTNLKKSPVPTTYSIRRHLNKNNLDSLSDYLKGL
;
A
#
# COMPACT_ATOMS: atom_id res chain seq x y z
N VAL A 1 -0.91 -17.62 18.02
CA VAL A 1 -2.26 -17.47 17.45
C VAL A 1 -2.23 -18.00 16.03
N ASP A 2 -2.50 -19.30 15.88
CA ASP A 2 -2.51 -19.94 14.55
C ASP A 2 -3.77 -19.53 13.79
N ASN A 3 -3.63 -19.04 12.56
CA ASN A 3 -4.77 -18.64 11.74
C ASN A 3 -5.60 -19.84 11.22
N LEU A 4 -5.01 -21.04 11.23
CA LEU A 4 -5.68 -22.27 10.81
C LEU A 4 -6.59 -22.84 11.91
N VAL A 5 -6.44 -22.35 13.14
CA VAL A 5 -7.21 -22.78 14.31
C VAL A 5 -8.07 -21.62 14.80
N GLN A 6 -9.38 -21.80 14.78
CA GLN A 6 -10.33 -20.81 15.31
C GLN A 6 -10.50 -20.97 16.82
N ASP A 7 -9.42 -20.72 17.56
CA ASP A 7 -9.40 -20.78 19.02
C ASP A 7 -9.68 -19.41 19.67
N SER A 8 -9.86 -19.39 20.99
CA SER A 8 -10.13 -18.13 21.72
C SER A 8 -9.04 -17.06 21.49
N PRO A 9 -7.73 -17.38 21.50
CA PRO A 9 -6.70 -16.43 21.11
C PRO A 9 -6.87 -15.84 19.70
N CYS A 10 -7.26 -16.65 18.72
CA CYS A 10 -7.51 -16.20 17.34
C CYS A 10 -8.65 -15.20 17.26
N LEU A 11 -9.76 -15.51 17.91
CA LEU A 11 -10.92 -14.61 17.97
C LEU A 11 -10.56 -13.29 18.66
N LYS A 12 -9.88 -13.34 19.82
CA LYS A 12 -9.46 -12.14 20.55
C LYS A 12 -8.53 -11.25 19.72
N LEU A 13 -7.61 -11.84 18.95
CA LEU A 13 -6.72 -11.08 18.07
C LEU A 13 -7.52 -10.42 16.94
N ASN A 14 -8.44 -11.15 16.31
CA ASN A 14 -9.28 -10.61 15.23
C ASN A 14 -10.17 -9.47 15.75
N ASP A 15 -10.78 -9.63 16.92
CA ASP A 15 -11.60 -8.60 17.56
C ASP A 15 -10.78 -7.35 17.88
N ALA A 16 -9.56 -7.51 18.40
CA ALA A 16 -8.66 -6.41 18.69
C ALA A 16 -8.27 -5.64 17.41
N LEU A 17 -7.95 -6.35 16.31
CA LEU A 17 -7.63 -5.71 15.03
C LEU A 17 -8.84 -4.97 14.45
N ALA A 18 -10.03 -5.56 14.56
CA ALA A 18 -11.28 -4.98 14.05
C ALA A 18 -11.61 -3.63 14.70
N GLN A 19 -11.26 -3.43 15.98
CA GLN A 19 -11.42 -2.14 16.67
C GLN A 19 -10.67 -0.98 15.98
N TYR A 20 -9.60 -1.29 15.23
CA TYR A 20 -8.82 -0.31 14.49
C TYR A 20 -9.11 -0.33 12.97
N GLY A 21 -10.16 -1.01 12.54
CA GLY A 21 -10.47 -1.17 11.11
C GLY A 21 -9.43 -1.98 10.33
N VAL A 22 -8.59 -2.74 11.04
CA VAL A 22 -7.59 -3.63 10.46
C VAL A 22 -8.16 -5.04 10.47
N ARG A 23 -7.91 -5.80 9.41
CA ARG A 23 -8.22 -7.24 9.39
C ARG A 23 -6.96 -8.05 9.17
N ARG A 24 -6.92 -9.24 9.75
CA ARG A 24 -5.95 -10.27 9.42
C ARG A 24 -6.34 -10.92 8.10
N LEU A 25 -5.42 -11.02 7.15
CA LEU A 25 -5.64 -11.75 5.90
C LEU A 25 -5.53 -13.25 6.17
N SER A 26 -6.41 -14.04 5.54
CA SER A 26 -6.35 -15.50 5.65
C SER A 26 -5.19 -16.04 4.83
N LEU A 27 -4.19 -16.60 5.49
CA LEU A 27 -3.00 -17.16 4.84
C LEU A 27 -2.98 -18.69 4.97
N PRO A 28 -2.37 -19.40 4.01
CA PRO A 28 -2.00 -20.80 4.17
C PRO A 28 -0.92 -20.95 5.28
N PRO A 29 -0.47 -22.19 5.59
CA PRO A 29 0.60 -22.39 6.55
C PRO A 29 1.84 -21.56 6.23
N THR A 30 2.31 -20.79 7.20
CA THR A 30 3.50 -19.93 7.08
C THR A 30 4.73 -20.56 7.74
N ARG A 31 4.53 -21.59 8.57
CA ARG A 31 5.60 -22.42 9.11
C ARG A 31 5.26 -23.89 8.94
N VAL A 32 6.16 -24.64 8.31
CA VAL A 32 6.03 -26.07 8.03
C VAL A 32 7.31 -26.77 8.48
N THR A 33 7.19 -27.59 9.52
CA THR A 33 8.24 -28.49 9.99
C THR A 33 7.99 -29.92 9.46
N SER A 34 8.82 -30.88 9.85
CA SER A 34 8.60 -32.30 9.53
C SER A 34 7.32 -32.89 10.13
N THR A 35 6.78 -32.29 11.20
CA THR A 35 5.65 -32.83 11.96
C THR A 35 4.46 -31.88 12.06
N THR A 36 4.62 -30.61 11.72
CA THR A 36 3.58 -29.59 11.91
C THR A 36 3.50 -28.63 10.73
N SER A 37 2.30 -28.08 10.53
CA SER A 37 2.00 -27.08 9.51
C SER A 37 1.06 -26.05 10.13
N THR A 38 1.56 -24.84 10.35
CA THR A 38 0.87 -23.80 11.15
C THR A 38 0.95 -22.44 10.45
N SER A 39 -0.05 -21.58 10.63
CA SER A 39 -0.09 -20.21 10.10
C SER A 39 0.05 -19.21 11.25
N ILE A 40 1.27 -19.09 11.75
CA ILE A 40 1.59 -18.31 12.95
C ILE A 40 2.11 -16.90 12.63
N ASP A 41 2.49 -16.65 11.37
CA ASP A 41 2.80 -15.31 10.88
C ASP A 41 1.51 -14.64 10.38
N CYS A 42 1.46 -13.31 10.39
CA CYS A 42 0.25 -12.58 10.01
C CYS A 42 0.55 -11.41 9.08
N VAL A 43 -0.32 -11.24 8.09
CA VAL A 43 -0.42 -10.02 7.29
C VAL A 43 -1.74 -9.38 7.65
N CYS A 44 -1.68 -8.15 8.15
CA CYS A 44 -2.84 -7.41 8.63
C CYS A 44 -2.91 -6.06 7.90
N SER A 45 -4.09 -5.69 7.42
CA SER A 45 -4.25 -4.43 6.68
C SER A 45 -5.67 -3.88 6.80
N ASN A 46 -5.79 -2.56 6.66
CA ASN A 46 -7.06 -1.86 6.46
C ASN A 46 -7.37 -1.61 4.96
N ILE A 47 -6.44 -1.91 4.04
CA ILE A 47 -6.63 -1.77 2.60
C ILE A 47 -7.66 -2.81 2.12
N PRO A 48 -8.63 -2.52 1.25
CA PRO A 48 -9.62 -3.48 0.74
C PRO A 48 -9.01 -4.76 0.14
N LEU A 49 -9.68 -5.92 0.28
CA LEU A 49 -9.17 -7.22 -0.20
C LEU A 49 -8.80 -7.26 -1.69
N PRO A 50 -9.55 -6.63 -2.62
CA PRO A 50 -9.18 -6.64 -4.04
C PRO A 50 -7.85 -5.92 -4.33
N GLU A 51 -7.36 -5.11 -3.39
CA GLU A 51 -6.16 -4.28 -3.55
C GLU A 51 -4.94 -4.84 -2.83
N VAL A 52 -5.08 -5.95 -2.08
CA VAL A 52 -3.96 -6.62 -1.39
C VAL A 52 -3.94 -8.09 -1.78
N THR A 53 -2.80 -8.54 -2.32
CA THR A 53 -2.53 -9.96 -2.54
C THR A 53 -1.35 -10.39 -1.68
N VAL A 54 -1.42 -11.63 -1.19
CA VAL A 54 -0.35 -12.23 -0.40
C VAL A 54 -0.06 -13.62 -0.94
N ASP A 55 1.16 -13.83 -1.38
CA ASP A 55 1.66 -15.13 -1.80
C ASP A 55 2.58 -15.71 -0.72
N VAL A 56 2.34 -16.97 -0.35
CA VAL A 56 3.17 -17.69 0.62
C VAL A 56 4.10 -18.64 -0.13
N LEU A 57 5.39 -18.34 -0.10
CA LEU A 57 6.40 -18.93 -0.96
C LEU A 57 7.35 -19.82 -0.15
N THR A 58 7.71 -20.98 -0.68
CA THR A 58 8.73 -21.84 -0.07
C THR A 58 10.10 -21.41 -0.57
N THR A 59 10.96 -20.91 0.33
CA THR A 59 12.31 -20.43 -0.02
C THR A 59 13.38 -21.49 0.13
N GLY A 60 13.11 -22.56 0.90
CA GLY A 60 14.09 -23.59 1.23
C GLY A 60 15.16 -23.16 2.24
N LEU A 61 15.02 -21.98 2.85
CA LEU A 61 16.01 -21.42 3.79
C LEU A 61 15.71 -21.76 5.26
N SER A 62 14.45 -22.00 5.61
CA SER A 62 14.02 -22.39 6.97
C SER A 62 12.70 -23.16 6.93
N ASP A 63 12.19 -23.52 8.10
CA ASP A 63 10.83 -24.05 8.30
C ASP A 63 9.74 -22.98 8.15
N HIS A 64 10.10 -21.69 8.06
CA HIS A 64 9.17 -20.62 7.69
C HIS A 64 9.11 -20.42 6.17
N LYS A 65 7.91 -20.11 5.67
CA LYS A 65 7.65 -19.71 4.29
C LYS A 65 7.71 -18.19 4.19
N ALA A 66 8.28 -17.67 3.10
CA ALA A 66 8.27 -16.24 2.83
C ALA A 66 6.86 -15.76 2.48
N GLN A 67 6.56 -14.51 2.84
CA GLN A 67 5.29 -13.87 2.55
C GLN A 67 5.54 -12.69 1.62
N LEU A 68 5.15 -12.82 0.35
CA LEU A 68 5.22 -11.74 -0.63
C LEU A 68 3.88 -11.00 -0.64
N CYS A 69 3.88 -9.76 -0.16
CA CYS A 69 2.69 -8.92 -0.11
C CYS A 69 2.75 -7.89 -1.25
N SER A 70 1.71 -7.83 -2.06
CA SER A 70 1.58 -6.83 -3.12
C SER A 70 0.31 -6.00 -2.91
N THR A 71 0.41 -4.69 -3.17
CA THR A 71 -0.73 -3.78 -3.07
C THR A 71 -0.96 -3.05 -4.38
N ASN A 72 -2.18 -3.11 -4.90
CA ASN A 72 -2.58 -2.35 -6.08
C ASN A 72 -3.31 -1.07 -5.64
N LEU A 73 -2.53 -0.10 -5.17
CA LEU A 73 -3.07 1.18 -4.74
C LEU A 73 -3.24 2.10 -5.95
N LYS A 74 -4.48 2.52 -6.22
CA LYS A 74 -4.72 3.59 -7.18
C LYS A 74 -4.11 4.86 -6.62
N LYS A 75 -3.09 5.39 -7.29
CA LYS A 75 -2.57 6.72 -6.97
C LYS A 75 -3.71 7.71 -7.24
N SER A 76 -4.13 8.46 -6.22
CA SER A 76 -5.03 9.58 -6.46
C SER A 76 -4.42 10.44 -7.57
N PRO A 77 -5.18 10.85 -8.59
CA PRO A 77 -4.70 11.87 -9.51
C PRO A 77 -4.32 13.07 -8.63
N VAL A 78 -3.03 13.37 -8.56
CA VAL A 78 -2.58 14.62 -7.97
C VAL A 78 -3.10 15.69 -8.93
N PRO A 79 -3.98 16.61 -8.50
CA PRO A 79 -4.38 17.71 -9.34
C PRO A 79 -3.11 18.48 -9.69
N THR A 80 -2.67 18.35 -10.93
CA THR A 80 -1.58 19.17 -11.43
C THR A 80 -2.12 20.58 -11.59
N THR A 81 -2.02 21.38 -10.52
CA THR A 81 -2.28 22.82 -10.60
C THR A 81 -1.12 23.46 -11.35
N TYR A 82 -1.29 23.63 -12.66
CA TYR A 82 -0.41 24.49 -13.45
C TYR A 82 -1.06 25.86 -13.59
N SER A 83 -0.30 26.92 -13.31
CA SER A 83 -0.70 28.28 -13.68
C SER A 83 0.10 28.74 -14.89
N ILE A 84 -0.58 29.14 -15.95
CA ILE A 84 0.04 29.88 -17.06
C ILE A 84 0.21 31.32 -16.59
N ARG A 85 1.45 31.80 -16.53
CA ARG A 85 1.76 33.20 -16.26
C ARG A 85 2.61 33.75 -17.39
N ARG A 86 2.33 34.99 -17.83
CA ARG A 86 3.26 35.71 -18.70
C ARG A 86 4.52 36.03 -17.89
N HIS A 87 5.69 35.67 -18.42
CA HIS A 87 6.95 36.05 -17.81
C HIS A 87 7.29 37.48 -18.23
N LEU A 88 6.80 38.47 -17.48
CA LEU A 88 7.10 39.88 -17.73
C LEU A 88 8.49 40.21 -17.20
N ASN A 89 9.31 40.81 -18.05
CA ASN A 89 10.63 41.30 -17.68
C ASN A 89 10.87 42.65 -18.34
N LYS A 90 11.93 43.34 -17.92
CA LYS A 90 12.23 44.68 -18.41
C LYS A 90 12.34 44.72 -19.94
N ASN A 91 13.04 43.75 -20.54
CA ASN A 91 13.26 43.73 -21.99
C ASN A 91 11.96 43.57 -22.79
N ASN A 92 11.04 42.70 -22.35
CA ASN A 92 9.78 42.49 -23.06
C ASN A 92 8.73 43.58 -22.81
N LEU A 93 8.77 44.23 -21.64
CA LEU A 93 7.95 45.41 -21.37
C LEU A 93 8.43 46.63 -22.15
N ASP A 94 9.74 46.82 -22.24
CA ASP A 94 10.34 47.91 -23.01
C ASP A 94 10.03 47.72 -24.52
N SER A 95 10.18 46.51 -25.04
CA SER A 95 9.81 46.18 -26.44
C SER A 95 8.32 46.40 -26.73
N LEU A 96 7.43 46.05 -25.79
CA LEU A 96 6.00 46.29 -25.93
C LEU A 96 5.67 47.79 -25.89
N SER A 97 6.31 48.53 -24.98
CA SER A 97 6.17 49.98 -24.89
C SER A 97 6.58 50.65 -26.21
N ASP A 98 7.70 50.24 -26.79
CA ASP A 98 8.21 50.82 -28.03
C ASP A 98 7.29 50.51 -29.21
N TYR A 99 6.76 49.29 -29.28
CA TYR A 99 5.75 48.93 -30.29
C TYR A 99 4.48 49.79 -30.15
N LEU A 100 3.99 49.99 -28.93
CA LEU A 100 2.77 50.78 -28.68
C LEU A 100 2.95 52.29 -28.94
N LYS A 101 4.16 52.82 -28.82
CA LYS A 101 4.48 54.23 -29.11
C LYS A 101 4.67 54.50 -30.61
N GLY A 102 4.88 53.46 -31.41
CA GLY A 102 5.01 53.54 -32.86
C GLY A 102 3.68 53.44 -33.63
N LEU A 103 2.57 53.24 -32.91
CA LEU A 103 1.18 53.34 -33.39
C LEU A 103 0.67 54.79 -33.23
#